data_AF-A0A2D9Y2Y4-F1
#
_entry.id   AF-A0A2D9Y2Y4-F1
#
_cell.length_a   1.000
_cell.length_b   1.000
_cell.length_c   1.000
_cell.angle_alpha   90.00
_cell.angle_beta   90.00
_cell.angle_gamma   90.00
#
_symmetry.space_group_name_H-M   'P 1'
#
loop_
_entity.id
_entity.type
_entity.pdbx_description
1 polymer ?
#
loop_
_entity_poly.entity_id
_entity_poly.type
_entity_poly.pdbx_seq_one_letter_code
_entity_poly.pdbx_strand_id
1 'polypeptide(L)'
;MRRVIIPTDFSDNALNALKYAVEFLKYEKSEITIVHAYADEVYDHQTVTTREVFEELKDTICNKSDIQLSKIKDLLSEISPNPNHVYTFKSIFGSLIDVINDFVEQTNADLVIMGTKGKTNDRKITFGSNTIQVMRYVKCPVLSIPQEFKYGVPKRILFPTNFMLPYKRRELKLLCTAAKSFRSQIELLYFSDKEEMSFRQQDNRAFLEDALAGVIQRIHIISKPNDLSEGINNFLKDQDFDIIVLVNSRHSYLEHILYTSTIDKIGLYTKIPLLVMQNLPRD
;
A
#
# COMPACT_ATOMS: atom_id res chain seq x y z
N MET A 1 4.50 8.70 16.71
CA MET A 1 3.99 9.53 15.61
C MET A 1 4.31 8.81 14.33
N ARG A 2 3.34 8.60 13.45
CA ARG A 2 3.49 7.83 12.21
C ARG A 2 3.72 8.77 11.04
N ARG A 3 4.67 8.46 10.16
CA ARG A 3 4.94 9.26 8.96
C ARG A 3 4.35 8.57 7.74
N VAL A 4 3.42 9.23 7.07
CA VAL A 4 2.63 8.67 5.98
C VAL A 4 2.76 9.52 4.74
N ILE A 5 3.00 8.88 3.60
CA ILE A 5 3.02 9.54 2.28
C ILE A 5 1.78 9.10 1.51
N ILE A 6 1.05 10.06 0.95
CA ILE A 6 -0.12 9.80 0.11
C ILE A 6 0.14 10.43 -1.26
N PRO A 7 0.59 9.66 -2.25
CA PRO A 7 0.66 10.16 -3.62
C PRO A 7 -0.75 10.39 -4.17
N THR A 8 -0.92 11.45 -4.95
CA THR A 8 -2.17 11.76 -5.63
C THR A 8 -1.92 12.14 -7.08
N ASP A 9 -2.80 11.70 -7.96
CA ASP A 9 -2.92 12.17 -9.34
C ASP A 9 -4.22 12.96 -9.52
N PHE A 10 -4.85 13.40 -8.43
CA PHE A 10 -6.13 14.12 -8.43
C PHE A 10 -7.31 13.35 -9.03
N SER A 11 -7.16 12.05 -9.29
CA SER A 11 -8.26 11.20 -9.74
C SER A 11 -9.21 10.88 -8.58
N ASP A 12 -10.43 10.45 -8.92
CA ASP A 12 -11.40 9.97 -7.93
C ASP A 12 -10.85 8.80 -7.11
N ASN A 13 -9.99 7.97 -7.72
CA ASN A 13 -9.37 6.85 -7.03
C ASN A 13 -8.33 7.30 -6.01
N ALA A 14 -7.49 8.28 -6.36
CA ALA A 14 -6.57 8.90 -5.40
C ALA A 14 -7.33 9.61 -4.27
N LEU A 15 -8.45 10.26 -4.59
CA LEU A 15 -9.31 10.90 -3.60
C LEU A 15 -9.97 9.88 -2.65
N ASN A 16 -10.39 8.72 -3.17
CA ASN A 16 -10.90 7.62 -2.34
C ASN A 16 -9.81 7.11 -1.38
N ALA A 17 -8.60 6.89 -1.89
CA ALA A 17 -7.46 6.47 -1.08
C ALA A 17 -7.11 7.49 0.01
N LEU A 18 -7.17 8.80 -0.31
CA LEU A 18 -6.97 9.88 0.66
C LEU A 18 -8.03 9.84 1.78
N LYS A 19 -9.32 9.74 1.42
CA LYS A 19 -10.41 9.65 2.39
C LYS A 19 -10.25 8.43 3.30
N TYR A 20 -9.92 7.29 2.71
CA TYR A 20 -9.65 6.06 3.45
C TYR A 20 -8.45 6.22 4.40
N ALA A 21 -7.34 6.79 3.92
CA ALA A 21 -6.11 6.96 4.69
C ALA A 21 -6.36 7.74 5.98
N VAL A 22 -7.11 8.82 5.89
CA VAL A 22 -7.39 9.71 7.01
C VAL A 22 -8.27 9.02 8.07
N GLU A 23 -9.25 8.23 7.63
CA GLU A 23 -10.06 7.39 8.53
C GLU A 23 -9.28 6.23 9.14
N PHE A 24 -8.36 5.63 8.37
CA PHE A 24 -7.47 4.56 8.82
C PHE A 24 -6.45 5.05 9.85
N LEU A 25 -6.07 6.33 9.81
CA LEU A 25 -5.09 6.92 10.72
C LEU A 25 -5.72 7.64 11.91
N LYS A 26 -7.05 7.74 12.01
CA LYS A 26 -7.74 8.65 12.94
C LYS A 26 -7.38 8.51 14.42
N TYR A 27 -6.96 7.32 14.86
CA TYR A 27 -6.55 7.06 16.24
C TYR A 27 -5.05 7.30 16.51
N GLU A 28 -4.29 7.65 15.47
CA GLU A 28 -2.84 7.78 15.53
C GLU A 28 -2.38 9.22 15.29
N LYS A 29 -1.37 9.65 16.07
CA LYS A 29 -0.64 10.89 15.76
C LYS A 29 0.17 10.69 14.49
N SER A 30 -0.15 11.44 13.45
CA SER A 30 0.35 11.19 12.09
C SER A 30 0.82 12.47 11.41
N GLU A 31 2.01 12.42 10.80
CA GLU A 31 2.49 13.40 9.82
C GLU A 31 2.13 12.85 8.44
N ILE A 32 1.24 13.52 7.73
CA ILE A 32 0.69 13.06 6.45
C ILE A 32 1.15 14.01 5.35
N THR A 33 2.00 13.52 4.47
CA THR A 33 2.49 14.26 3.31
C THR A 33 1.73 13.83 2.07
N ILE A 34 0.90 14.73 1.53
CA ILE A 34 0.24 14.57 0.23
C ILE A 34 1.20 15.05 -0.84
N VAL A 35 1.54 14.17 -1.78
CA VAL A 35 2.53 14.45 -2.82
C VAL A 35 1.92 14.26 -4.20
N HIS A 36 2.19 15.20 -5.11
CA HIS A 36 1.94 15.03 -6.53
C HIS A 36 3.26 15.11 -7.30
N ALA A 37 3.57 14.03 -8.02
CA ALA A 37 4.74 13.95 -8.91
C ALA A 37 4.26 14.21 -10.35
N TYR A 38 4.78 15.28 -10.98
CA TYR A 38 4.23 15.78 -12.25
C TYR A 38 5.18 15.69 -13.45
N ALA A 39 6.28 14.94 -13.36
CA ALA A 39 7.20 14.83 -14.49
C ALA A 39 6.56 14.18 -15.73
N ASP A 40 5.76 13.13 -15.54
CA ASP A 40 5.07 12.43 -16.64
C ASP A 40 4.16 13.40 -17.42
N GLU A 41 3.46 14.31 -16.72
CA GLU A 41 2.60 15.32 -17.35
C GLU A 41 3.40 16.31 -18.22
N VAL A 42 4.65 16.60 -17.85
CA VAL A 42 5.54 17.45 -18.65
C VAL A 42 6.10 16.68 -19.85
N TYR A 43 6.48 15.41 -19.66
CA TYR A 43 7.10 14.59 -20.72
C TYR A 43 6.09 14.09 -21.77
N ASP A 44 4.84 13.86 -21.40
CA ASP A 44 3.79 13.42 -22.34
C ASP A 44 3.32 14.54 -23.30
N HIS A 45 3.71 15.80 -23.04
CA HIS A 45 3.41 16.92 -23.92
C HIS A 45 4.31 16.91 -25.16
N GLN A 46 3.73 16.47 -26.29
CA GLN A 46 4.38 16.40 -27.61
C GLN A 46 4.90 17.74 -28.17
N THR A 47 4.61 18.85 -27.50
CA THR A 47 4.96 20.22 -27.91
C THR A 47 6.32 20.69 -27.41
N VAL A 48 7.03 19.89 -26.59
CA VAL A 48 8.33 20.28 -26.05
C VAL A 48 9.42 20.16 -27.12
N THR A 49 9.74 21.29 -27.76
CA THR A 49 10.75 21.37 -28.82
C THR A 49 12.02 22.11 -28.39
N THR A 50 11.95 22.92 -27.33
CA THR A 50 13.08 23.68 -26.77
C THR A 50 13.11 23.61 -25.24
N ARG A 51 14.26 23.95 -24.65
CA ARG A 51 14.44 23.99 -23.19
C ARG A 51 13.60 25.08 -22.52
N GLU A 52 13.41 26.22 -23.19
CA GLU A 52 12.58 27.33 -22.69
C GLU A 52 11.11 26.89 -22.57
N VAL A 53 10.57 26.27 -23.62
CA VAL A 53 9.20 25.72 -23.63
C VAL A 53 9.02 24.65 -22.54
N PHE A 54 10.06 23.84 -22.28
CA PHE A 54 10.04 22.85 -21.22
C PHE A 54 9.94 23.48 -19.81
N GLU A 55 10.75 24.48 -19.49
CA GLU A 55 10.69 25.13 -18.17
C GLU A 55 9.37 25.92 -17.99
N GLU A 56 8.87 26.60 -19.04
CA GLU A 56 7.56 27.25 -19.00
C GLU A 56 6.41 26.25 -18.74
N LEU A 57 6.46 25.10 -19.42
CA LEU A 57 5.48 24.04 -19.23
C LEU A 57 5.55 23.46 -17.81
N LYS A 58 6.76 23.22 -17.31
CA LYS A 58 7.01 22.72 -15.96
C LYS A 58 6.45 23.67 -14.90
N ASP A 59 6.67 24.98 -15.04
CA ASP A 59 6.10 25.99 -14.14
C ASP A 59 4.57 26.04 -14.24
N THR A 60 4.04 25.94 -15.46
CA THR A 60 2.59 25.92 -15.70
C THR A 60 1.93 24.71 -15.02
N ILE A 61 2.52 23.51 -15.16
CA ILE A 61 2.01 22.28 -14.55
C ILE A 61 2.18 22.32 -13.03
N CYS A 62 3.29 22.84 -12.53
CA CYS A 62 3.50 23.05 -11.09
C CYS A 62 2.40 23.93 -10.49
N ASN A 63 2.12 25.10 -11.10
CA ASN A 63 1.06 26.01 -10.65
C ASN A 63 -0.32 25.34 -10.67
N LYS A 64 -0.62 24.56 -11.73
CA LYS A 64 -1.88 23.78 -11.79
C LYS A 64 -1.96 22.75 -10.67
N SER A 65 -0.87 22.05 -10.40
CA SER A 65 -0.78 21.05 -9.33
C SER A 65 -0.99 21.68 -7.95
N ASP A 66 -0.37 22.83 -7.68
CA ASP A 66 -0.54 23.56 -6.42
C ASP A 66 -1.98 24.01 -6.19
N ILE A 67 -2.67 24.46 -7.25
CA ILE A 67 -4.10 24.79 -7.20
C ILE A 67 -4.96 23.54 -6.91
N GLN A 68 -4.59 22.37 -7.43
CA GLN A 68 -5.33 21.14 -7.14
C GLN A 68 -5.05 20.63 -5.72
N LEU A 69 -3.81 20.75 -5.22
CA LEU A 69 -3.45 20.43 -3.85
C LEU A 69 -4.13 21.37 -2.85
N SER A 70 -4.32 22.66 -3.18
CA SER A 70 -5.07 23.58 -2.31
C SER A 70 -6.52 23.13 -2.15
N LYS A 71 -7.19 22.68 -3.23
CA LYS A 71 -8.53 22.09 -3.14
C LYS A 71 -8.57 20.85 -2.27
N ILE A 72 -7.54 19.99 -2.33
CA ILE A 72 -7.44 18.82 -1.44
C ILE A 72 -7.27 19.27 0.01
N LYS A 73 -6.47 20.30 0.27
CA LYS A 73 -6.29 20.86 1.61
C LYS A 73 -7.61 21.36 2.18
N ASP A 74 -8.38 22.10 1.41
CA ASP A 74 -9.69 22.61 1.82
C ASP A 74 -10.65 21.44 2.12
N LEU A 75 -10.72 20.45 1.22
CA LEU A 75 -11.50 19.24 1.44
C LEU A 75 -11.10 18.49 2.73
N LEU A 76 -9.79 18.32 2.98
CA LEU A 76 -9.29 17.63 4.17
C LEU A 76 -9.66 18.37 5.46
N SER A 77 -9.67 19.71 5.43
CA SER A 77 -10.10 20.52 6.57
C SER A 77 -11.57 20.31 6.91
N GLU A 78 -12.41 20.03 5.91
CA GLU A 78 -13.84 19.74 6.11
C GLU A 78 -14.08 18.30 6.60
N ILE A 79 -13.42 17.31 6.00
CA ILE A 79 -13.69 15.89 6.30
C ILE A 79 -12.92 15.35 7.51
N SER A 80 -11.80 15.98 7.89
CA SER A 80 -10.96 15.49 8.99
C SER A 80 -10.18 16.61 9.68
N PRO A 81 -10.87 17.41 10.52
CA PRO A 81 -10.23 18.34 11.43
C PRO A 81 -9.61 17.60 12.65
N ASN A 82 -8.81 16.56 12.40
CA ASN A 82 -8.23 15.74 13.45
C ASN A 82 -6.96 16.41 14.01
N PRO A 83 -6.93 16.81 15.29
CA PRO A 83 -5.76 17.48 15.89
C PRO A 83 -4.52 16.58 15.99
N ASN A 84 -4.68 15.27 15.80
CA ASN A 84 -3.55 14.32 15.77
C ASN A 84 -2.84 14.30 14.41
N HIS A 85 -3.38 14.94 13.37
CA HIS A 85 -2.83 14.91 12.02
C HIS A 85 -2.18 16.24 11.66
N VAL A 86 -0.96 16.16 11.10
CA VAL A 86 -0.25 17.30 10.51
C VAL A 86 -0.14 17.05 9.01
N TYR A 87 -0.75 17.92 8.20
CA TYR A 87 -0.78 17.77 6.75
C TYR A 87 0.27 18.66 6.07
N THR A 88 1.03 18.06 5.16
CA THR A 88 1.95 18.77 4.26
C THR A 88 1.58 18.46 2.82
N PHE A 89 1.62 19.45 1.92
CA PHE A 89 1.27 19.31 0.51
C PHE A 89 2.49 19.69 -0.34
N LYS A 90 2.85 18.84 -1.30
CA LYS A 90 4.04 19.05 -2.16
C LYS A 90 3.76 18.66 -3.61
N SER A 91 3.98 19.61 -4.52
CA SER A 91 4.13 19.37 -5.95
C SER A 91 5.62 19.20 -6.26
N ILE A 92 6.01 18.10 -6.90
CA ILE A 92 7.43 17.81 -7.16
C ILE A 92 7.62 17.37 -8.60
N PHE A 93 8.60 17.99 -9.26
CA PHE A 93 9.05 17.55 -10.57
C PHE A 93 9.94 16.31 -10.42
N GLY A 94 9.39 15.15 -10.77
CA GLY A 94 10.10 13.88 -10.78
C GLY A 94 9.15 12.73 -11.13
N SER A 95 9.69 11.55 -11.41
CA SER A 95 8.86 10.35 -11.56
C SER A 95 8.24 9.99 -10.21
N LEU A 96 7.05 9.38 -10.22
CA LEU A 96 6.37 9.03 -8.97
C LEU A 96 7.22 8.14 -8.05
N ILE A 97 7.93 7.17 -8.64
CA ILE A 97 8.74 6.20 -7.89
C ILE A 97 9.92 6.90 -7.22
N ASP A 98 10.63 7.74 -7.96
CA ASP A 98 11.81 8.44 -7.44
C ASP A 98 11.40 9.41 -6.33
N VAL A 99 10.35 10.20 -6.56
CA VAL A 99 9.81 11.13 -5.57
C VAL A 99 9.38 10.39 -4.29
N ILE A 100 8.65 9.29 -4.40
CA ILE A 100 8.23 8.53 -3.21
C ILE A 100 9.44 7.94 -2.49
N ASN A 101 10.40 7.36 -3.22
CA ASN A 101 11.61 6.80 -2.61
C ASN A 101 12.43 7.86 -1.86
N ASP A 102 12.66 9.01 -2.48
CA ASP A 102 13.36 10.13 -1.86
C ASP A 102 12.66 10.57 -0.57
N PHE A 103 11.33 10.70 -0.61
CA PHE A 103 10.55 11.06 0.57
C PHE A 103 10.60 9.97 1.65
N VAL A 104 10.51 8.70 1.26
CA VAL A 104 10.61 7.56 2.19
C VAL A 104 11.94 7.56 2.91
N GLU A 105 13.04 7.85 2.22
CA GLU A 105 14.38 7.90 2.80
C GLU A 105 14.58 9.17 3.66
N GLN A 106 14.26 10.34 3.12
CA GLN A 106 14.44 11.63 3.83
C GLN A 106 13.57 11.74 5.09
N THR A 107 12.32 11.28 5.02
CA THR A 107 11.38 11.37 6.16
C THR A 107 11.37 10.10 7.00
N ASN A 108 12.09 9.04 6.60
CA ASN A 108 11.99 7.72 7.20
C ASN A 108 10.53 7.24 7.31
N ALA A 109 9.76 7.37 6.24
CA ALA A 109 8.33 7.09 6.23
C ALA A 109 8.00 5.66 6.69
N ASP A 110 6.86 5.53 7.35
CA ASP A 110 6.35 4.26 7.90
C ASP A 110 5.34 3.59 6.97
N LEU A 111 4.59 4.36 6.19
CA LEU A 111 3.55 3.85 5.31
C LEU A 111 3.34 4.77 4.10
N VAL A 112 3.15 4.18 2.92
CA VAL A 112 2.60 4.85 1.73
C VAL A 112 1.16 4.37 1.57
N ILE A 113 0.20 5.27 1.40
CA ILE A 113 -1.19 4.90 1.11
C ILE A 113 -1.58 5.48 -0.24
N MET A 114 -2.00 4.64 -1.18
CA MET A 114 -2.33 5.07 -2.54
C MET A 114 -3.52 4.33 -3.13
N GLY A 115 -4.06 4.84 -4.22
CA GLY A 115 -5.10 4.14 -4.98
C GLY A 115 -4.55 2.95 -5.76
N THR A 116 -5.40 1.97 -6.07
CA THR A 116 -5.00 0.85 -6.97
C THR A 116 -4.84 1.27 -8.43
N LYS A 117 -5.57 2.29 -8.90
CA LYS A 117 -5.59 2.80 -10.27
C LYS A 117 -5.25 4.30 -10.34
N GLY A 118 -4.83 4.77 -11.51
CA GLY A 118 -4.63 6.20 -11.78
C GLY A 118 -5.70 6.79 -12.70
N LYS A 119 -5.45 8.00 -13.21
CA LYS A 119 -6.32 8.78 -14.12
C LYS A 119 -6.90 8.00 -15.30
N THR A 120 -6.13 7.10 -15.93
CA THR A 120 -6.58 6.29 -17.08
C THR A 120 -7.70 5.33 -16.75
N ASN A 121 -7.78 4.88 -15.48
CA ASN A 121 -8.82 4.02 -14.92
C ASN A 121 -9.32 2.91 -15.86
N ASP A 122 -8.40 2.14 -16.46
CA ASP A 122 -8.79 1.03 -17.33
C ASP A 122 -9.56 -0.02 -16.50
N ARG A 123 -10.76 -0.38 -16.99
CA ARG A 123 -11.63 -1.39 -16.36
C ARG A 123 -11.03 -2.79 -16.41
N LYS A 124 -10.10 -3.05 -17.34
CA LYS A 124 -9.47 -4.36 -17.54
C LYS A 124 -8.31 -4.64 -16.59
N ILE A 125 -7.67 -3.61 -16.04
CA ILE A 125 -6.54 -3.77 -15.12
C ILE A 125 -7.02 -3.65 -13.67
N THR A 126 -6.44 -4.44 -12.77
CA THR A 126 -6.77 -4.37 -11.34
C THR A 126 -5.93 -3.30 -10.64
N PHE A 127 -4.64 -3.25 -10.99
CA PHE A 127 -3.69 -2.28 -10.49
C PHE A 127 -3.07 -1.49 -11.65
N GLY A 128 -2.91 -0.19 -11.46
CA GLY A 128 -2.16 0.67 -12.37
C GLY A 128 -0.67 0.35 -12.32
N SER A 129 0.03 0.62 -13.43
CA SER A 129 1.49 0.48 -13.54
C SER A 129 2.22 1.14 -12.38
N ASN A 130 1.83 2.37 -12.06
CA ASN A 130 2.42 3.17 -10.98
C ASN A 130 2.27 2.48 -9.61
N THR A 131 1.09 1.98 -9.27
CA THR A 131 0.86 1.30 -7.98
C THR A 131 1.70 0.03 -7.85
N ILE A 132 1.78 -0.78 -8.91
CA ILE A 132 2.61 -1.99 -8.92
C ILE A 132 4.08 -1.63 -8.75
N GLN A 133 4.57 -0.61 -9.47
CA GLN A 133 5.94 -0.17 -9.37
C GLN A 133 6.29 0.35 -7.97
N VAL A 134 5.41 1.14 -7.35
CA VAL A 134 5.59 1.60 -5.96
C VAL A 134 5.67 0.40 -5.01
N MET A 135 4.74 -0.55 -5.09
CA MET A 135 4.77 -1.76 -4.25
C MET A 135 6.04 -2.59 -4.40
N ARG A 136 6.64 -2.61 -5.59
CA ARG A 136 7.82 -3.43 -5.89
C ARG A 136 9.12 -2.74 -5.47
N TYR A 137 9.23 -1.44 -5.70
CA TYR A 137 10.50 -0.73 -5.64
C TYR A 137 10.63 0.20 -4.44
N VAL A 138 9.52 0.57 -3.78
CA VAL A 138 9.58 1.46 -2.62
C VAL A 138 9.92 0.69 -1.35
N LYS A 139 10.93 1.15 -0.61
CA LYS A 139 11.45 0.48 0.62
C LYS A 139 10.56 0.68 1.87
N CYS A 140 9.28 1.01 1.67
CA CYS A 140 8.29 1.27 2.72
C CYS A 140 7.01 0.46 2.48
N PRO A 141 6.30 0.02 3.54
CA PRO A 141 4.95 -0.50 3.44
C PRO A 141 4.08 0.32 2.50
N VAL A 142 3.33 -0.35 1.63
CA VAL A 142 2.37 0.28 0.72
C VAL A 142 0.98 -0.31 0.96
N LEU A 143 0.03 0.52 1.36
CA LEU A 143 -1.39 0.17 1.45
C LEU A 143 -2.11 0.72 0.23
N SER A 144 -2.59 -0.16 -0.65
CA SER A 144 -3.40 0.23 -1.80
C SER A 144 -4.88 0.09 -1.54
N ILE A 145 -5.64 1.13 -1.89
CA ILE A 145 -7.09 1.19 -1.70
C ILE A 145 -7.79 1.04 -3.05
N PRO A 146 -8.65 0.03 -3.22
CA PRO A 146 -9.43 -0.11 -4.44
C PRO A 146 -10.47 1.01 -4.61
N GLN A 147 -10.77 1.35 -5.86
CA GLN A 147 -11.68 2.46 -6.20
C GLN A 147 -13.08 2.29 -5.57
N GLU A 148 -13.62 1.07 -5.61
CA GLU A 148 -14.97 0.78 -5.12
C GLU A 148 -15.02 0.52 -3.62
N PHE A 149 -13.87 0.41 -2.95
CA PHE A 149 -13.84 0.14 -1.52
C PHE A 149 -14.08 1.44 -0.75
N LYS A 150 -15.26 1.50 -0.13
CA LYS A 150 -15.57 2.54 0.85
C LYS A 150 -14.97 2.19 2.19
N TYR A 151 -14.57 3.20 2.95
CA TYR A 151 -14.05 2.98 4.28
C TYR A 151 -15.06 2.21 5.16
N GLY A 152 -14.58 1.12 5.73
CA GLY A 152 -15.16 0.42 6.87
C GLY A 152 -14.06 0.21 7.92
N VAL A 153 -14.46 0.03 9.18
CA VAL A 153 -13.50 -0.31 10.24
C VAL A 153 -12.90 -1.68 9.90
N PRO A 154 -11.57 -1.80 9.73
CA PRO A 154 -10.96 -3.07 9.35
C PRO A 154 -11.00 -4.01 10.55
N LYS A 155 -11.92 -4.96 10.58
CA LYS A 155 -12.09 -5.92 11.69
C LYS A 155 -11.32 -7.21 11.42
N ARG A 156 -11.21 -7.65 10.16
CA ARG A 156 -10.58 -8.91 9.80
C ARG A 156 -9.46 -8.69 8.79
N ILE A 157 -8.26 -9.12 9.15
CA ILE A 157 -7.07 -8.99 8.32
C ILE A 157 -6.56 -10.38 7.98
N LEU A 158 -6.47 -10.69 6.69
CA LEU A 158 -5.85 -11.92 6.21
C LEU A 158 -4.36 -11.71 6.01
N PHE A 159 -3.54 -12.59 6.57
CA PHE A 159 -2.10 -12.57 6.34
C PHE A 159 -1.62 -13.95 5.83
N PRO A 160 -1.56 -14.15 4.50
CA PRO A 160 -0.95 -15.32 3.91
C PRO A 160 0.55 -15.37 4.17
N THR A 161 1.04 -16.51 4.65
CA THR A 161 2.44 -16.73 5.00
C THR A 161 2.86 -18.16 4.70
N ASN A 162 4.12 -18.37 4.35
CA ASN A 162 4.75 -19.69 4.27
C ASN A 162 5.73 -19.96 5.42
N PHE A 163 5.83 -19.03 6.38
CA PHE A 163 6.78 -19.03 7.49
C PHE A 163 8.26 -19.17 7.10
N MET A 164 8.65 -18.92 5.85
CA MET A 164 10.06 -19.05 5.42
C MET A 164 10.87 -17.78 5.60
N LEU A 165 10.19 -16.65 5.78
CA LEU A 165 10.79 -15.33 5.80
C LEU A 165 11.08 -14.87 7.24
N PRO A 166 12.30 -14.35 7.50
CA PRO A 166 12.53 -13.59 8.72
C PRO A 166 11.85 -12.22 8.56
N TYR A 167 10.73 -12.02 9.24
CA TYR A 167 9.98 -10.78 9.18
C TYR A 167 10.72 -9.64 9.90
N LYS A 168 10.65 -8.42 9.36
CA LYS A 168 11.16 -7.24 10.06
C LYS A 168 10.21 -6.82 11.19
N ARG A 169 10.78 -6.62 12.38
CA ARG A 169 10.04 -6.11 13.55
C ARG A 169 9.31 -4.80 13.28
N ARG A 170 9.90 -3.90 12.49
CA ARG A 170 9.29 -2.61 12.14
C ARG A 170 7.95 -2.79 11.41
N GLU A 171 7.94 -3.68 10.42
CA GLU A 171 6.79 -3.96 9.57
C GLU A 171 5.67 -4.65 10.39
N LEU A 172 6.04 -5.65 11.21
CA LEU A 172 5.07 -6.31 12.09
C LEU A 172 4.52 -5.36 13.16
N LYS A 173 5.35 -4.44 13.66
CA LYS A 173 4.89 -3.41 14.61
C LYS A 173 3.88 -2.47 13.98
N LEU A 174 4.06 -2.08 12.72
CA LEU A 174 3.07 -1.30 11.96
C LEU A 174 1.73 -2.05 11.93
N LEU A 175 1.74 -3.30 11.48
CA LEU A 175 0.54 -4.13 11.38
C LEU A 175 -0.14 -4.36 12.74
N CYS A 176 0.63 -4.71 13.77
CA CYS A 176 0.13 -4.94 15.13
C CYS A 176 -0.50 -3.67 15.73
N THR A 177 0.13 -2.51 15.54
CA THR A 177 -0.39 -1.24 16.04
C THR A 177 -1.69 -0.86 15.34
N ALA A 178 -1.73 -0.98 14.00
CA ALA A 178 -2.96 -0.73 13.24
C ALA A 178 -4.09 -1.67 13.68
N ALA A 179 -3.82 -2.97 13.80
CA ALA A 179 -4.81 -3.94 14.26
C ALA A 179 -5.32 -3.62 15.67
N LYS A 180 -4.43 -3.25 16.62
CA LYS A 180 -4.83 -2.87 17.98
C LYS A 180 -5.71 -1.61 18.01
N SER A 181 -5.38 -0.59 17.20
CA SER A 181 -6.16 0.65 17.10
C SER A 181 -7.62 0.41 16.71
N PHE A 182 -7.88 -0.61 15.87
CA PHE A 182 -9.22 -0.95 15.40
C PHE A 182 -9.82 -2.20 16.06
N ARG A 183 -9.10 -2.82 17.01
CA ARG A 183 -9.43 -4.13 17.58
C ARG A 183 -9.64 -5.20 16.49
N SER A 184 -8.85 -5.11 15.43
CA SER A 184 -8.85 -6.07 14.33
C SER A 184 -8.28 -7.40 14.77
N GLN A 185 -8.78 -8.46 14.14
CA GLN A 185 -8.28 -9.81 14.26
C GLN A 185 -7.46 -10.15 13.01
N ILE A 186 -6.26 -10.68 13.23
CA ILE A 186 -5.39 -11.18 12.18
C ILE A 186 -5.58 -12.69 12.09
N GLU A 187 -5.87 -13.16 10.88
CA GLU A 187 -5.96 -14.58 10.56
C GLU A 187 -4.80 -14.93 9.62
N LEU A 188 -3.97 -15.89 10.03
CA LEU A 188 -2.86 -16.36 9.22
C LEU A 188 -3.34 -17.45 8.26
N LEU A 189 -2.88 -17.43 7.02
CA LEU A 189 -3.16 -18.48 6.03
C LEU A 189 -1.86 -19.13 5.59
N TYR A 190 -1.69 -20.40 5.93
CA TYR A 190 -0.54 -21.21 5.59
C TYR A 190 -0.94 -22.36 4.67
N PHE A 191 -0.37 -22.37 3.47
CA PHE A 191 -0.50 -23.48 2.54
C PHE A 191 0.64 -24.48 2.77
N SER A 192 0.31 -25.69 3.20
CA SER A 192 1.29 -26.73 3.49
C SER A 192 1.33 -27.80 2.41
N ASP A 193 2.55 -28.17 2.00
CA ASP A 193 2.86 -29.34 1.15
C ASP A 193 3.21 -30.59 1.97
N LYS A 194 3.52 -30.40 3.25
CA LYS A 194 4.10 -31.42 4.12
C LYS A 194 3.32 -31.51 5.42
N GLU A 195 3.38 -32.68 6.06
CA GLU A 195 2.77 -32.91 7.36
C GLU A 195 3.43 -32.07 8.47
N GLU A 196 4.75 -31.85 8.37
CA GLU A 196 5.52 -31.11 9.38
C GLU A 196 6.20 -29.84 8.84
N MET A 197 6.22 -28.80 9.68
CA MET A 197 6.98 -27.57 9.45
C MET A 197 8.48 -27.81 9.74
N SER A 198 9.35 -27.28 8.88
CA SER A 198 10.80 -27.26 9.16
C SER A 198 11.14 -26.42 10.40
N PHE A 199 12.27 -26.67 11.06
CA PHE A 199 12.74 -25.86 12.20
C PHE A 199 12.74 -24.36 11.91
N ARG A 200 13.18 -23.95 10.70
CA ARG A 200 13.13 -22.56 10.25
C ARG A 200 11.70 -21.99 10.23
N GLN A 201 10.73 -22.77 9.79
CA GLN A 201 9.32 -22.34 9.79
C GLN A 201 8.77 -22.24 11.20
N GLN A 202 9.14 -23.15 12.10
CA GLN A 202 8.76 -23.10 13.51
C GLN A 202 9.30 -21.84 14.18
N ASP A 203 10.59 -21.52 13.98
CA ASP A 203 11.22 -20.32 14.55
C ASP A 203 10.56 -19.04 14.03
N ASN A 204 10.35 -18.93 12.72
CA ASN A 204 9.71 -17.75 12.11
C ASN A 204 8.24 -17.62 12.53
N ARG A 205 7.52 -18.74 12.67
CA ARG A 205 6.15 -18.76 13.18
C ARG A 205 6.11 -18.26 14.62
N ALA A 206 6.96 -18.77 15.49
CA ALA A 206 7.04 -18.32 16.89
C ALA A 206 7.35 -16.81 16.98
N PHE A 207 8.29 -16.33 16.16
CA PHE A 207 8.59 -14.90 16.08
C PHE A 207 7.40 -14.06 15.60
N LEU A 208 6.66 -14.53 14.60
CA LEU A 208 5.48 -13.83 14.09
C LEU A 208 4.35 -13.79 15.14
N GLU A 209 4.11 -14.92 15.82
CA GLU A 209 3.12 -15.03 16.90
C GLU A 209 3.44 -14.10 18.07
N ASP A 210 4.71 -14.00 18.47
CA ASP A 210 5.18 -13.06 19.49
C ASP A 210 4.99 -11.59 19.07
N ALA A 211 5.43 -11.23 17.87
CA ALA A 211 5.35 -9.86 17.37
C ALA A 211 3.89 -9.37 17.18
N LEU A 212 2.98 -10.28 16.86
CA LEU A 212 1.54 -10.03 16.68
C LEU A 212 0.72 -10.56 17.87
N ALA A 213 1.33 -10.69 19.05
CA ALA A 213 0.67 -11.18 20.24
C ALA A 213 -0.55 -10.31 20.60
N GLY A 214 -1.68 -11.00 20.84
CA GLY A 214 -2.96 -10.39 21.21
C GLY A 214 -3.80 -9.89 20.04
N VAL A 215 -3.34 -10.01 18.79
CA VAL A 215 -4.16 -9.71 17.60
C VAL A 215 -4.36 -10.90 16.67
N ILE A 216 -3.50 -11.93 16.73
CA ILE A 216 -3.74 -13.17 16.00
C ILE A 216 -4.91 -13.92 16.64
N GLN A 217 -5.92 -14.22 15.82
CA GLN A 217 -7.12 -14.95 16.24
C GLN A 217 -7.09 -16.42 15.80
N ARG A 218 -6.56 -16.70 14.60
CA ARG A 218 -6.61 -18.03 13.98
C ARG A 218 -5.47 -18.24 12.99
N ILE A 219 -5.04 -19.49 12.85
CA ILE A 219 -4.14 -19.94 11.80
C ILE A 219 -4.87 -21.00 10.98
N HIS A 220 -5.06 -20.74 9.69
CA HIS A 220 -5.62 -21.67 8.72
C HIS A 220 -4.48 -22.43 8.05
N ILE A 221 -4.50 -23.75 8.17
CA ILE A 221 -3.54 -24.63 7.50
C ILE A 221 -4.32 -25.40 6.45
N ILE A 222 -3.99 -25.18 5.17
CA ILE A 222 -4.70 -25.75 4.02
C ILE A 222 -3.69 -26.44 3.11
N SER A 223 -4.10 -27.50 2.43
CA SER A 223 -3.29 -28.13 1.38
C SER A 223 -2.92 -27.12 0.31
N LYS A 224 -1.66 -27.15 -0.13
CA LYS A 224 -1.19 -26.19 -1.13
C LYS A 224 -1.89 -26.40 -2.48
N PRO A 225 -2.40 -25.33 -3.11
CA PRO A 225 -2.95 -25.39 -4.45
C PRO A 225 -1.85 -25.43 -5.52
N ASN A 226 -2.22 -25.78 -6.75
CA ASN A 226 -1.32 -25.66 -7.92
C ASN A 226 -0.94 -24.20 -8.19
N ASP A 227 -1.92 -23.28 -8.07
CA ASP A 227 -1.71 -21.84 -8.13
C ASP A 227 -2.04 -21.24 -6.76
N LEU A 228 -1.02 -20.66 -6.11
CA LEU A 228 -1.14 -20.08 -4.78
C LEU A 228 -2.18 -18.97 -4.74
N SER A 229 -2.22 -18.17 -5.80
CA SER A 229 -3.08 -17.01 -5.89
C SER A 229 -4.53 -17.39 -6.09
N GLU A 230 -4.78 -18.44 -6.89
CA GLU A 230 -6.11 -19.05 -6.97
C GLU A 230 -6.55 -19.57 -5.60
N GLY A 231 -5.66 -20.22 -4.85
CA GLY A 231 -5.97 -20.69 -3.49
C GLY A 231 -6.31 -19.55 -2.53
N ILE A 232 -5.55 -18.45 -2.56
CA ILE A 232 -5.86 -17.26 -1.75
C ILE A 232 -7.22 -16.68 -2.15
N ASN A 233 -7.50 -16.55 -3.44
CA ASN A 233 -8.77 -16.04 -3.92
C ASN A 233 -9.96 -16.92 -3.55
N ASN A 234 -9.81 -18.24 -3.67
CA ASN A 234 -10.85 -19.17 -3.27
C ASN A 234 -11.12 -19.09 -1.76
N PHE A 235 -10.06 -18.96 -0.95
CA PHE A 235 -10.21 -18.73 0.49
C PHE A 235 -10.93 -17.41 0.82
N LEU A 236 -10.70 -16.35 0.02
CA LEU A 236 -11.34 -15.05 0.20
C LEU A 236 -12.81 -15.02 -0.26
N LYS A 237 -13.22 -15.84 -1.23
CA LYS A 237 -14.61 -15.85 -1.72
C LYS A 237 -15.61 -16.22 -0.63
N ASP A 238 -15.18 -17.08 0.29
CA ASP A 238 -16.06 -17.65 1.32
C ASP A 238 -16.04 -16.83 2.62
N GLN A 239 -15.27 -15.73 2.69
CA GLN A 239 -15.05 -14.98 3.93
C GLN A 239 -14.86 -13.48 3.73
N ASP A 240 -15.51 -12.67 4.57
CA ASP A 240 -15.36 -11.22 4.56
C ASP A 240 -14.07 -10.78 5.28
N PHE A 241 -13.04 -10.45 4.51
CA PHE A 241 -11.82 -9.80 4.99
C PHE A 241 -11.78 -8.34 4.57
N ASP A 242 -11.28 -7.47 5.44
CA ASP A 242 -11.22 -6.03 5.20
C ASP A 242 -9.86 -5.59 4.65
N ILE A 243 -8.79 -6.33 4.94
CA ILE A 243 -7.43 -6.05 4.48
C ILE A 243 -6.71 -7.38 4.23
N ILE A 244 -5.90 -7.43 3.18
CA ILE A 244 -4.92 -8.50 2.96
C ILE A 244 -3.52 -7.95 3.18
N VAL A 245 -2.67 -8.74 3.83
CA VAL A 245 -1.26 -8.42 4.03
C VAL A 245 -0.38 -9.35 3.22
N LEU A 246 0.44 -8.79 2.35
CA LEU A 246 1.51 -9.50 1.64
C LEU A 246 2.87 -8.96 2.05
N VAL A 247 3.91 -9.75 1.83
CA VAL A 247 5.29 -9.34 2.11
C VAL A 247 6.13 -9.44 0.85
N ASN A 248 6.68 -8.31 0.43
CA ASN A 248 7.64 -8.24 -0.65
C ASN A 248 9.03 -8.61 -0.12
N SER A 249 9.65 -9.63 -0.69
CA SER A 249 11.03 -10.01 -0.38
C SER A 249 11.68 -10.76 -1.54
N ARG A 250 12.99 -10.53 -1.74
CA ARG A 250 13.79 -11.24 -2.74
C ARG A 250 13.80 -12.74 -2.40
N HIS A 251 13.42 -13.58 -3.36
CA HIS A 251 13.32 -15.05 -3.23
C HIS A 251 12.20 -15.56 -2.32
N SER A 252 11.15 -14.76 -2.06
CA SER A 252 9.94 -15.32 -1.46
C SER A 252 9.05 -16.02 -2.47
N TYR A 253 8.39 -17.08 -2.00
CA TYR A 253 7.32 -17.74 -2.75
C TYR A 253 6.13 -16.79 -3.08
N LEU A 254 6.03 -15.64 -2.39
CA LEU A 254 5.06 -14.57 -2.63
C LEU A 254 5.57 -13.47 -3.58
N GLU A 255 6.85 -13.48 -3.97
CA GLU A 255 7.40 -12.55 -4.96
C GLU A 255 6.65 -12.67 -6.28
N HIS A 256 6.29 -13.90 -6.65
CA HIS A 256 5.57 -14.15 -7.88
C HIS A 256 4.18 -13.50 -7.92
N ILE A 257 3.52 -13.37 -6.76
CA ILE A 257 2.21 -12.72 -6.63
C ILE A 257 2.30 -11.23 -6.93
N LEU A 258 3.48 -10.62 -6.72
CA LEU A 258 3.71 -9.18 -6.94
C LEU A 258 4.20 -8.83 -8.36
N TYR A 259 4.35 -9.80 -9.27
CA TYR A 259 4.60 -9.53 -10.69
C TYR A 259 3.33 -9.11 -11.41
N THR A 260 3.43 -8.17 -12.34
CA THR A 260 2.32 -7.64 -13.14
C THR A 260 1.46 -8.74 -13.78
N SER A 261 2.11 -9.77 -14.36
CA SER A 261 1.43 -10.91 -15.00
C SER A 261 0.67 -11.80 -14.01
N THR A 262 1.06 -11.81 -12.74
CA THR A 262 0.36 -12.53 -11.68
C THR A 262 -0.65 -11.59 -11.06
N ILE A 263 -0.31 -10.41 -10.53
CA ILE A 263 -1.28 -9.43 -9.96
C ILE A 263 -2.53 -9.28 -10.85
N ASP A 264 -2.37 -9.13 -12.18
CA ASP A 264 -3.48 -9.00 -13.12
C ASP A 264 -4.28 -10.31 -13.33
N LYS A 265 -3.62 -11.48 -13.30
CA LYS A 265 -4.28 -12.80 -13.31
C LYS A 265 -4.95 -13.14 -11.98
N ILE A 266 -4.40 -12.62 -10.89
CA ILE A 266 -4.86 -12.90 -9.55
C ILE A 266 -6.13 -12.12 -9.30
N GLY A 267 -6.26 -10.89 -9.79
CA GLY A 267 -7.45 -10.07 -9.50
C GLY A 267 -7.79 -10.12 -8.01
N LEU A 268 -6.74 -10.13 -7.17
CA LEU A 268 -6.82 -10.49 -5.75
C LEU A 268 -7.87 -9.59 -5.15
N TYR A 269 -9.01 -10.23 -4.86
CA TYR A 269 -10.35 -9.66 -4.72
C TYR A 269 -10.34 -8.14 -4.85
N THR A 270 -10.49 -7.62 -6.08
CA THR A 270 -10.37 -6.21 -6.52
C THR A 270 -11.16 -5.17 -5.72
N LYS A 271 -11.84 -5.62 -4.67
CA LYS A 271 -12.69 -4.89 -3.77
C LYS A 271 -12.07 -4.64 -2.41
N ILE A 272 -10.95 -5.26 -2.01
CA ILE A 272 -10.39 -5.05 -0.65
C ILE A 272 -8.98 -4.46 -0.63
N PRO A 273 -8.66 -3.60 0.35
CA PRO A 273 -7.33 -3.05 0.56
C PRO A 273 -6.22 -4.10 0.68
N LEU A 274 -5.09 -3.81 0.06
CA LEU A 274 -3.89 -4.65 0.06
C LEU A 274 -2.73 -3.90 0.70
N LEU A 275 -2.21 -4.41 1.81
CA LEU A 275 -1.00 -3.94 2.47
C LEU A 275 0.19 -4.80 2.04
N VAL A 276 1.15 -4.21 1.34
CA VAL A 276 2.42 -4.85 0.99
C VAL A 276 3.51 -4.35 1.93
N MET A 277 3.94 -5.20 2.85
CA MET A 277 5.09 -4.95 3.73
C MET A 277 6.42 -5.21 2.99
N GLN A 278 7.47 -4.49 3.35
CA GLN A 278 8.76 -4.56 2.66
C GLN A 278 9.80 -5.26 3.54
N ASN A 279 10.29 -6.40 3.07
CA ASN A 279 11.42 -7.09 3.71
C ASN A 279 12.78 -6.76 3.06
N LEU A 280 12.83 -5.74 2.21
CA LEU A 280 14.05 -5.26 1.57
C LEU A 280 14.86 -4.39 2.53
N PRO A 281 16.21 -4.50 2.59
CA PRO A 281 17.04 -3.59 3.37
C PRO A 281 16.76 -2.13 3.00
N ARG A 282 16.70 -1.25 4.01
CA ARG A 282 16.84 0.20 3.82
C ARG A 282 18.33 0.48 3.95
N ASP A 283 18.90 1.16 2.96
CA ASP A 283 20.31 1.56 2.99
C ASP A 283 20.51 2.70 4.00
#